data_AF-A0A0N5BQE9-F1
#
_entry.id   AF-A0A0N5BQE9-F1
#
_cell.length_a   1.000
_cell.length_b   1.000
_cell.length_c   1.000
_cell.angle_alpha   90.00
_cell.angle_beta   90.00
_cell.angle_gamma   90.00
#
_symmetry.space_group_name_H-M   'P 1'
#
loop_
_entity.id
_entity.type
_entity.pdbx_description
1 polymer ?
#
loop_
_entity_poly.entity_id
_entity_poly.type
_entity_poly.pdbx_seq_one_letter_code
_entity_poly.pdbx_strand_id
1 'polypeptide(L)'
;MNSNYFYQRFYRIINNHRQSYSSKDLSSTLGTPKFYESHCNYIIYEINNFVLRKMVCERNPNPVDEINQYLGDLYALTPRCDGITIDKPFPVQETRVELSAKELLQRRGGPMYYTINEEIKILEFGVEDFKIWFKNEIIVLLDLIELYKKNNIVYSVPKSIYSIHRCPVIATNQSKTDLDNELYSCYKRIVCLYSVITTDVVQNKNKKKGLFKELNFIKIFIEVLTYQMDAENVRIDNFISDLIKHYPRTSFGSESSKRLRDVVMMPEEYFAGLGDNVANCLINLL
;
A
#
# COMPACT_ATOMS: atom_id res chain seq x y z
N MET A 1 -21.32 -24.58 14.64
CA MET A 1 -20.78 -23.50 13.78
C MET A 1 -19.61 -22.90 14.52
N ASN A 2 -18.37 -23.21 14.14
CA ASN A 2 -17.20 -22.54 14.73
C ASN A 2 -17.19 -21.11 14.20
N SER A 3 -17.57 -20.15 15.04
CA SER A 3 -17.42 -18.74 14.72
C SER A 3 -15.94 -18.40 14.74
N ASN A 4 -15.29 -18.51 13.59
CA ASN A 4 -13.87 -18.17 13.42
C ASN A 4 -13.74 -16.64 13.35
N TYR A 5 -13.99 -15.96 14.46
CA TYR A 5 -13.67 -14.55 14.62
C TYR A 5 -12.18 -14.40 14.90
N PHE A 6 -11.53 -13.41 14.32
CA PHE A 6 -10.10 -13.18 14.51
C PHE A 6 -9.70 -11.72 14.37
N TYR A 7 -8.52 -11.39 14.88
CA TYR A 7 -7.80 -10.17 14.54
C TYR A 7 -6.85 -10.47 13.37
N GLN A 8 -6.72 -9.53 12.43
CA GLN A 8 -5.72 -9.64 11.38
C GLN A 8 -4.33 -9.62 12.00
N ARG A 9 -3.41 -10.44 11.47
CA ARG A 9 -2.04 -10.55 11.97
C ARG A 9 -1.05 -10.74 10.83
N PHE A 10 0.18 -10.29 11.01
CA PHE A 10 1.32 -10.67 10.18
C PHE A 10 2.60 -10.75 11.03
N TYR A 11 3.63 -11.40 10.51
CA TYR A 11 4.94 -11.47 11.11
C TYR A 11 5.99 -10.79 10.25
N ARG A 12 6.94 -10.11 10.88
CA ARG A 12 8.17 -9.64 10.24
C ARG A 12 9.36 -10.37 10.83
N ILE A 13 10.30 -10.81 10.01
CA ILE A 13 11.55 -11.46 10.45
C ILE A 13 12.72 -10.59 9.99
N ILE A 14 13.48 -10.07 10.95
CA ILE A 14 14.71 -9.28 10.72
C ILE A 14 15.81 -9.92 11.55
N ASN A 15 16.94 -10.28 10.94
CA ASN A 15 18.08 -10.88 11.66
C ASN A 15 17.67 -12.05 12.57
N ASN A 16 16.80 -12.95 12.08
CA ASN A 16 16.22 -14.08 12.81
C ASN A 16 15.32 -13.71 14.01
N HIS A 17 15.05 -12.43 14.26
CA HIS A 17 14.07 -11.99 15.24
C HIS A 17 12.69 -11.85 14.61
N ARG A 18 11.72 -12.61 15.14
CA ARG A 18 10.32 -12.57 14.71
C ARG A 18 9.54 -11.54 15.52
N GLN A 19 9.04 -10.52 14.84
CA GLN A 19 8.10 -9.54 15.38
C GLN A 19 6.68 -9.87 14.89
N SER A 20 5.69 -9.69 15.75
CA SER A 20 4.28 -9.97 15.46
C SER A 20 3.48 -8.69 15.49
N TYR A 21 2.62 -8.50 14.49
CA TYR A 21 1.72 -7.36 14.39
C TYR A 21 0.28 -7.85 14.34
N SER A 22 -0.62 -7.10 14.96
CA SER A 22 -2.01 -7.49 15.16
C SER A 22 -2.91 -6.26 15.04
N SER A 23 -4.04 -6.37 14.36
CA SER A 23 -5.02 -5.28 14.25
C SER A 23 -5.70 -4.93 15.58
N LYS A 24 -5.57 -5.79 16.60
CA LYS A 24 -6.09 -5.55 17.96
C LYS A 24 -5.52 -4.27 18.57
N ASP A 25 -4.21 -4.10 18.44
CA ASP A 25 -3.40 -3.18 19.25
C ASP A 25 -3.11 -1.86 18.53
N LEU A 26 -3.74 -1.64 17.37
CA LEU A 26 -3.52 -0.44 16.58
C LEU A 26 -4.45 0.67 17.04
N SER A 27 -3.85 1.83 17.29
CA SER A 27 -4.54 3.07 17.61
C SER A 27 -3.76 4.23 17.00
N SER A 28 -4.44 5.36 16.80
CA SER A 28 -3.72 6.59 16.44
C SER A 28 -2.75 6.99 17.55
N THR A 29 -1.69 7.67 17.14
CA THR A 29 -0.68 8.21 18.05
C THR A 29 -0.95 9.69 18.34
N LEU A 30 -0.35 10.22 19.40
CA LEU A 30 -0.33 11.67 19.65
C LEU A 30 0.47 12.42 18.57
N GLY A 31 1.49 11.76 18.00
CA GLY A 31 2.30 12.27 16.90
C GLY A 31 1.73 11.94 15.51
N THR A 32 2.38 12.49 14.47
CA THR A 32 2.13 12.12 13.06
C THR A 32 3.34 11.37 12.51
N PRO A 33 3.45 10.05 12.74
CA PRO A 33 4.54 9.29 12.16
C PRO A 33 4.51 9.41 10.63
N LYS A 34 5.70 9.62 10.04
CA LYS A 34 5.86 9.71 8.60
C LYS A 34 5.94 8.31 8.01
N PHE A 35 4.97 8.00 7.14
CA PHE A 35 4.97 6.77 6.35
C PHE A 35 6.26 6.67 5.52
N TYR A 36 6.79 5.45 5.39
CA TYR A 36 7.99 5.15 4.61
C TYR A 36 7.99 5.82 3.24
N GLU A 37 9.07 6.55 2.94
CA GLU A 37 9.31 7.15 1.65
C GLU A 37 10.38 6.35 0.90
N SER A 38 9.99 5.78 -0.23
CA SER A 38 10.83 4.90 -1.03
C SER A 38 12.01 5.65 -1.65
N HIS A 39 13.23 5.22 -1.32
CA HIS A 39 14.45 5.71 -1.98
C HIS A 39 14.47 5.42 -3.49
N CYS A 40 13.76 4.35 -3.91
CA CYS A 40 13.62 4.03 -5.33
C CYS A 40 12.86 5.12 -6.10
N ASN A 41 12.16 6.07 -5.45
CA ASN A 41 11.43 7.14 -6.13
C ASN A 41 12.41 8.04 -6.89
N TYR A 42 13.50 8.41 -6.21
CA TYR A 42 14.56 9.23 -6.80
C TYR A 42 15.29 8.47 -7.91
N ILE A 43 15.67 7.21 -7.66
CA ILE A 43 16.39 6.38 -8.63
C ILE A 43 15.58 6.23 -9.93
N ILE A 44 14.28 5.89 -9.84
CA ILE A 44 13.43 5.72 -11.02
C ILE A 44 13.26 7.04 -11.77
N TYR A 45 13.11 8.16 -11.06
CA TYR A 45 13.03 9.49 -11.68
C TYR A 45 14.29 9.83 -12.49
N GLU A 46 15.47 9.65 -11.89
CA GLU A 46 16.75 9.93 -12.55
C GLU A 46 16.99 9.01 -13.74
N ILE A 47 16.72 7.71 -13.61
CA ILE A 47 16.85 6.76 -14.73
C ILE A 47 15.89 7.11 -15.86
N ASN A 48 14.64 7.42 -15.54
CA ASN A 48 13.67 7.82 -16.56
C ASN A 48 14.15 9.05 -17.34
N ASN A 49 14.67 10.08 -16.65
CA ASN A 49 15.23 11.27 -17.29
C ASN A 49 16.46 10.95 -18.13
N PHE A 50 17.38 10.13 -17.60
CA PHE A 50 18.57 9.69 -18.30
C PHE A 50 18.23 8.96 -19.61
N VAL A 51 17.29 8.01 -19.54
CA VAL A 51 16.83 7.24 -20.69
C VAL A 51 16.15 8.15 -21.71
N LEU A 52 15.24 9.02 -21.27
CA LEU A 52 14.57 9.98 -22.16
C LEU A 52 15.59 10.86 -22.89
N ARG A 53 16.61 11.37 -22.19
CA ARG A 53 17.69 12.15 -22.81
C ARG A 53 18.48 11.33 -23.83
N LYS A 54 18.96 10.15 -23.45
CA LYS A 54 19.76 9.27 -24.33
C LYS A 54 19.00 8.86 -25.58
N MET A 55 17.70 8.64 -25.43
CA MET A 55 16.87 8.07 -26.49
C MET A 55 16.19 9.07 -27.38
N VAL A 56 15.65 10.14 -26.79
CA VAL A 56 14.88 11.14 -27.54
C VAL A 56 15.81 12.23 -28.04
N CYS A 57 16.72 12.72 -27.20
CA CYS A 57 17.61 13.82 -27.55
C CYS A 57 18.86 13.34 -28.31
N GLU A 58 19.54 12.31 -27.79
CA GLU A 58 20.83 11.85 -28.33
C GLU A 58 20.68 10.75 -29.41
N ARG A 59 19.50 10.12 -29.52
CA ARG A 59 19.19 9.02 -30.48
C ARG A 59 20.22 7.88 -30.45
N ASN A 60 20.72 7.54 -29.27
CA ASN A 60 21.69 6.46 -29.10
C ASN A 60 21.04 5.09 -29.41
N PRO A 61 21.57 4.30 -30.36
CA PRO A 61 20.96 3.04 -30.77
C PRO A 61 21.11 1.89 -29.77
N ASN A 62 21.98 2.01 -28.75
CA ASN A 62 22.15 0.97 -27.73
C ASN A 62 22.58 1.52 -26.35
N PRO A 63 21.68 2.12 -25.57
CA PRO A 63 22.03 2.75 -24.29
C PRO A 63 22.10 1.77 -23.10
N VAL A 64 21.95 0.46 -23.29
CA VAL A 64 21.73 -0.50 -22.17
C VAL A 64 22.90 -0.51 -21.20
N ASP A 65 24.14 -0.57 -21.69
CA ASP A 65 25.34 -0.58 -20.84
C ASP A 65 25.50 0.75 -20.08
N GLU A 66 25.18 1.88 -20.72
CA GLU A 66 25.18 3.20 -20.09
C GLU A 66 24.10 3.33 -19.01
N ILE A 67 22.91 2.76 -19.23
CA ILE A 67 21.82 2.73 -18.25
C ILE A 67 22.23 1.91 -17.03
N ASN A 68 22.84 0.74 -17.24
CA ASN A 68 23.31 -0.12 -16.16
C ASN A 68 24.43 0.55 -15.34
N GLN A 69 25.37 1.22 -16.02
CA GLN A 69 26.42 1.98 -15.34
C GLN A 69 25.82 3.12 -14.51
N TYR A 70 24.91 3.90 -15.08
CA TYR A 70 24.27 5.02 -14.39
C TYR A 70 23.43 4.57 -13.19
N LEU A 71 22.72 3.44 -13.31
CA LEU A 71 22.02 2.82 -12.18
C LEU A 71 22.99 2.45 -11.04
N GLY A 72 24.15 1.88 -11.38
CA GLY A 72 25.20 1.57 -10.41
C GLY A 72 25.67 2.82 -9.65
N ASP A 73 25.88 3.92 -10.36
CA ASP A 73 26.29 5.20 -9.77
C ASP A 73 25.18 5.78 -8.86
N LEU A 74 23.91 5.70 -9.27
CA LEU A 74 22.77 6.16 -8.47
C LEU A 74 22.62 5.39 -7.16
N TYR A 75 22.87 4.07 -7.16
CA TYR A 75 22.85 3.27 -5.94
C TYR A 75 23.94 3.69 -4.95
N ALA A 76 25.12 4.08 -5.44
CA ALA A 76 26.20 4.58 -4.59
C ALA A 76 25.87 5.95 -3.97
N LEU A 77 25.12 6.80 -4.71
CA LEU A 77 24.74 8.16 -4.27
C LEU A 77 23.47 8.21 -3.42
N THR A 78 22.63 7.18 -3.47
CA THR A 78 21.31 7.14 -2.83
C THR A 78 21.24 6.02 -1.79
N PRO A 79 21.84 6.20 -0.60
CA PRO A 79 21.78 5.18 0.44
C PRO A 79 20.33 4.90 0.84
N ARG A 80 20.06 3.64 1.21
CA ARG A 80 18.74 3.20 1.65
C ARG A 80 18.34 3.97 2.91
N CYS A 81 17.07 4.34 2.99
CA CYS A 81 16.52 4.96 4.19
C CYS A 81 16.50 3.93 5.35
N ASP A 82 16.88 4.37 6.55
CA ASP A 82 17.16 3.50 7.72
C ASP A 82 15.94 2.85 8.40
N GLY A 83 14.81 2.71 7.71
CA GLY A 83 13.68 1.92 8.19
C GLY A 83 12.30 2.53 7.99
N ILE A 84 11.31 1.76 8.39
CA ILE A 84 9.88 2.10 8.30
C ILE A 84 9.37 2.76 9.58
N THR A 85 8.14 3.27 9.56
CA THR A 85 7.51 3.97 10.69
C THR A 85 7.68 3.24 12.03
N ILE A 86 7.42 1.95 12.05
CA ILE A 86 7.40 1.13 13.28
C ILE A 86 8.80 0.79 13.82
N ASP A 87 9.86 1.02 13.04
CA ASP A 87 11.25 0.82 13.48
C ASP A 87 11.80 2.08 14.15
N LYS A 88 11.16 3.22 13.93
CA LYS A 88 11.59 4.51 14.44
C LYS A 88 11.05 4.70 15.85
N PRO A 89 11.84 5.28 16.77
CA PRO A 89 11.33 5.67 18.08
C PRO A 89 10.12 6.60 17.88
N PHE A 90 9.12 6.47 18.76
CA PHE A 90 7.93 7.31 18.71
C PHE A 90 8.36 8.79 18.62
N PRO A 91 7.89 9.54 17.60
CA PRO A 91 8.35 10.90 17.42
C PRO A 91 7.95 11.72 18.65
N VAL A 92 8.94 12.35 19.28
CA VAL A 92 8.72 13.33 20.37
C VAL A 92 8.41 14.72 19.78
N GLN A 93 8.66 14.96 18.48
CA GLN A 93 8.38 16.20 17.70
C GLN A 93 8.29 15.88 16.18
N GLU A 94 7.86 16.74 15.25
CA GLU A 94 6.77 17.74 15.25
C GLU A 94 5.56 17.06 14.60
N THR A 95 4.38 17.20 15.20
CA THR A 95 3.13 16.88 14.52
C THR A 95 2.98 17.84 13.34
N ARG A 96 2.78 17.32 12.13
CA ARG A 96 2.26 18.18 11.06
C ARG A 96 0.98 18.85 11.57
N VAL A 97 0.66 20.01 11.03
CA VAL A 97 -0.62 20.66 11.33
C VAL A 97 -1.75 19.65 11.10
N GLU A 98 -2.61 19.52 12.10
CA GLU A 98 -3.75 18.63 12.01
C GLU A 98 -4.69 19.07 10.91
N LEU A 99 -5.24 18.09 10.21
CA LEU A 99 -6.16 18.36 9.13
C LEU A 99 -7.52 18.77 9.68
N SER A 100 -8.12 19.71 8.96
CA SER A 100 -9.54 20.03 9.06
C SER A 100 -10.39 18.88 8.50
N ALA A 101 -11.66 18.85 8.86
CA ALA A 101 -12.63 17.89 8.30
C ALA A 101 -12.64 17.90 6.76
N LYS A 102 -12.55 19.08 6.15
CA LYS A 102 -12.53 19.23 4.69
C LYS A 102 -11.28 18.61 4.06
N GLU A 103 -10.12 18.78 4.68
CA GLU A 103 -8.86 18.18 4.21
C GLU A 103 -8.82 16.67 4.44
N LEU A 104 -9.46 16.18 5.50
CA LEU A 104 -9.61 14.75 5.76
C LEU A 104 -10.41 14.04 4.65
N LEU A 105 -11.36 14.74 4.01
CA LEU A 105 -12.15 14.21 2.89
C LEU A 105 -11.44 14.27 1.53
N GLN A 106 -10.25 14.87 1.44
CA GLN A 106 -9.50 14.96 0.20
C GLN A 106 -8.64 13.70 -0.03
N ARG A 107 -8.53 13.31 -1.31
CA ARG A 107 -7.58 12.27 -1.70
C ARG A 107 -6.15 12.79 -1.59
N ARG A 108 -5.28 12.00 -0.95
CA ARG A 108 -3.86 12.32 -0.74
C ARG A 108 -2.98 11.73 -1.84
N GLY A 109 -1.73 12.20 -1.91
CA GLY A 109 -0.71 11.63 -2.81
C GLY A 109 -0.07 10.32 -2.33
N GLY A 110 -0.22 9.97 -1.05
CA GLY A 110 0.35 8.76 -0.47
C GLY A 110 -0.26 8.42 0.90
N PRO A 111 0.03 7.21 1.44
CA PRO A 111 -0.51 6.80 2.73
C PRO A 111 -0.03 7.70 3.86
N MET A 112 -0.87 7.88 4.87
CA MET A 112 -0.46 8.59 6.08
C MET A 112 -1.13 8.04 7.33
N TYR A 113 -0.50 8.28 8.47
CA TYR A 113 -1.08 8.05 9.78
C TYR A 113 -1.78 9.31 10.29
N TYR A 114 -2.79 9.10 11.12
CA TYR A 114 -3.62 10.15 11.69
C TYR A 114 -3.31 10.34 13.18
N THR A 115 -3.48 11.56 13.66
CA THR A 115 -3.46 11.82 15.11
C THR A 115 -4.75 11.33 15.76
N ILE A 116 -4.73 11.20 17.08
CA ILE A 116 -5.93 10.88 17.87
C ILE A 116 -7.07 11.87 17.61
N ASN A 117 -6.78 13.17 17.47
CA ASN A 117 -7.81 14.18 17.21
C ASN A 117 -8.40 14.05 15.80
N GLU A 118 -7.58 13.69 14.81
CA GLU A 118 -8.06 13.40 13.46
C GLU A 118 -8.89 12.13 13.40
N GLU A 119 -8.51 11.08 14.14
CA GLU A 119 -9.34 9.89 14.32
C GLU A 119 -10.70 10.29 14.90
N ILE A 120 -10.75 11.12 15.95
CA ILE A 120 -12.02 11.60 16.53
C ILE A 120 -12.89 12.29 15.47
N LYS A 121 -12.32 13.21 14.69
CA LYS A 121 -13.02 13.90 13.59
C LYS A 121 -13.56 12.92 12.55
N ILE A 122 -12.74 11.95 12.12
CA ILE A 122 -13.13 10.92 11.14
C ILE A 122 -14.30 10.06 11.68
N LEU A 123 -14.25 9.67 12.95
CA LEU A 123 -15.29 8.85 13.58
C LEU A 123 -16.61 9.60 13.78
N GLU A 124 -16.59 10.93 13.73
CA GLU A 124 -17.77 11.80 13.82
C GLU A 124 -18.41 12.10 12.47
N PHE A 125 -17.75 11.77 11.35
CA PHE A 125 -18.34 11.90 10.04
C PHE A 125 -19.65 11.13 9.92
N GLY A 126 -20.60 11.72 9.17
CA GLY A 126 -21.79 11.02 8.70
C GLY A 126 -21.42 9.82 7.82
N VAL A 127 -22.42 9.02 7.43
CA VAL A 127 -22.19 7.82 6.60
C VAL A 127 -21.48 8.19 5.30
N GLU A 128 -22.00 9.19 4.58
CA GLU A 128 -21.44 9.61 3.27
C GLU A 128 -20.01 10.13 3.38
N ASP A 129 -19.74 11.05 4.31
CA ASP A 129 -18.40 11.59 4.53
C ASP A 129 -17.40 10.51 4.95
N PHE A 130 -17.81 9.57 5.81
CA PHE A 130 -16.98 8.45 6.19
C PHE A 130 -16.68 7.52 5.00
N LYS A 131 -17.68 7.24 4.15
CA LYS A 131 -17.49 6.48 2.91
C LYS A 131 -16.51 7.17 1.96
N ILE A 132 -16.60 8.49 1.79
CA ILE A 132 -15.68 9.28 0.96
C ILE A 132 -14.25 9.16 1.50
N TRP A 133 -14.06 9.41 2.80
CA TRP A 133 -12.77 9.27 3.45
C TRP A 133 -12.19 7.86 3.27
N PHE A 134 -12.99 6.82 3.58
CA PHE A 134 -12.54 5.44 3.50
C PHE A 134 -12.17 5.03 2.07
N LYS A 135 -12.99 5.43 1.08
CA LYS A 135 -12.71 5.19 -0.35
C LYS A 135 -11.40 5.86 -0.78
N ASN A 136 -11.13 7.09 -0.32
CA ASN A 136 -9.87 7.77 -0.62
C ASN A 136 -8.67 7.05 -0.03
N GLU A 137 -8.77 6.52 1.20
CA GLU A 137 -7.71 5.73 1.81
C GLU A 137 -7.44 4.43 1.04
N ILE A 138 -8.49 3.74 0.60
CA ILE A 138 -8.37 2.55 -0.25
C ILE A 138 -7.70 2.88 -1.59
N ILE A 139 -8.10 3.97 -2.26
CA ILE A 139 -7.47 4.43 -3.51
C ILE A 139 -5.97 4.62 -3.31
N VAL A 140 -5.57 5.31 -2.24
CA VAL A 140 -4.16 5.60 -1.94
C VAL A 140 -3.35 4.30 -1.74
N LEU A 141 -3.91 3.31 -1.05
CA LEU A 141 -3.25 2.02 -0.86
C LEU A 141 -3.14 1.23 -2.18
N LEU A 142 -4.17 1.27 -3.02
CA LEU A 142 -4.15 0.61 -4.33
C LEU A 142 -3.19 1.28 -5.31
N ASP A 143 -3.12 2.62 -5.30
CA ASP A 143 -2.15 3.38 -6.08
C ASP A 143 -0.71 3.09 -5.62
N LEU A 144 -0.49 2.79 -4.33
CA LEU A 144 0.81 2.31 -3.86
C LEU A 144 1.14 0.89 -4.37
N ILE A 145 0.18 -0.05 -4.32
CA ILE A 145 0.39 -1.41 -4.88
C ILE A 145 0.70 -1.36 -6.38
N GLU A 146 0.02 -0.46 -7.11
CA GLU A 146 0.20 -0.25 -8.54
C GLU A 146 1.66 0.05 -8.90
N LEU A 147 2.42 0.73 -8.02
CA LEU A 147 3.83 1.02 -8.26
C LEU A 147 4.72 -0.24 -8.25
N TYR A 148 4.29 -1.31 -7.58
CA TYR A 148 5.09 -2.54 -7.43
C TYR A 148 4.57 -3.71 -8.24
N LYS A 149 3.35 -3.61 -8.80
CA LYS A 149 2.72 -4.70 -9.53
C LYS A 149 3.53 -5.05 -10.79
N LYS A 150 3.55 -6.35 -11.14
CA LYS A 150 4.03 -6.79 -12.46
C LYS A 150 2.91 -6.72 -13.49
N ASN A 151 3.25 -6.30 -14.71
CA ASN A 151 2.27 -6.14 -15.80
C ASN A 151 1.60 -7.44 -16.24
N ASN A 152 2.23 -8.60 -16.02
CA ASN A 152 1.70 -9.90 -16.40
C ASN A 152 0.76 -10.53 -15.35
N ILE A 153 0.59 -9.93 -14.18
CA ILE A 153 -0.30 -10.43 -13.12
C ILE A 153 -1.66 -9.74 -13.26
N VAL A 154 -2.73 -10.53 -13.38
CA VAL A 154 -4.10 -10.01 -13.44
C VAL A 154 -4.68 -9.89 -12.03
N TYR A 155 -4.81 -8.66 -11.56
CA TYR A 155 -5.43 -8.35 -10.28
C TYR A 155 -6.96 -8.33 -10.41
N SER A 156 -7.63 -9.23 -9.70
CA SER A 156 -9.08 -9.43 -9.77
C SER A 156 -9.73 -9.30 -8.41
N VAL A 157 -10.97 -8.81 -8.37
CA VAL A 157 -11.80 -8.76 -7.15
C VAL A 157 -11.84 -10.16 -6.50
N PRO A 158 -11.51 -10.29 -5.19
CA PRO A 158 -11.51 -11.57 -4.51
C PRO A 158 -12.94 -12.10 -4.36
N LYS A 159 -13.10 -13.42 -4.51
CA LYS A 159 -14.37 -14.12 -4.29
C LYS A 159 -14.53 -14.66 -2.87
N SER A 160 -13.48 -14.60 -2.05
CA SER A 160 -13.46 -15.11 -0.68
C SER A 160 -12.53 -14.28 0.20
N ILE A 161 -12.70 -14.43 1.51
CA ILE A 161 -11.96 -13.69 2.54
C ILE A 161 -10.65 -14.38 2.99
N TYR A 162 -10.18 -15.39 2.23
CA TYR A 162 -8.97 -16.16 2.60
C TYR A 162 -7.76 -15.27 2.86
N SER A 163 -7.57 -14.23 2.04
CA SER A 163 -6.46 -13.29 2.19
C SER A 163 -6.50 -12.48 3.49
N ILE A 164 -7.67 -12.32 4.13
CA ILE A 164 -7.78 -11.69 5.45
C ILE A 164 -7.37 -12.69 6.55
N HIS A 165 -7.85 -13.94 6.48
CA HIS A 165 -7.53 -15.00 7.45
C HIS A 165 -6.05 -15.38 7.48
N ARG A 166 -5.38 -15.31 6.33
CA ARG A 166 -3.97 -15.67 6.21
C ARG A 166 -3.13 -14.79 7.15
N CYS A 167 -2.13 -15.38 7.81
CA CYS A 167 -1.15 -14.62 8.58
C CYS A 167 0.16 -14.58 7.79
N PRO A 168 0.45 -13.50 7.03
CA PRO A 168 1.65 -13.45 6.21
C PRO A 168 2.92 -13.29 7.06
N VAL A 169 4.04 -13.71 6.47
CA VAL A 169 5.37 -13.57 7.04
C VAL A 169 6.19 -12.79 6.03
N ILE A 170 6.75 -11.65 6.44
CA ILE A 170 7.69 -10.86 5.63
C ILE A 170 9.09 -11.05 6.22
N ALA A 171 10.06 -11.52 5.44
CA ALA A 171 11.41 -11.77 5.91
C ALA A 171 12.45 -11.10 5.00
N THR A 172 13.60 -10.76 5.58
CA THR A 172 14.70 -10.06 4.88
C THR A 172 15.27 -10.82 3.69
N ASN A 173 15.07 -12.13 3.62
CA ASN A 173 15.61 -13.03 2.59
C ASN A 173 14.51 -13.65 1.70
N GLN A 174 13.33 -13.01 1.62
CA GLN A 174 12.28 -13.50 0.73
C GLN A 174 12.62 -13.32 -0.74
N SER A 175 12.25 -14.31 -1.55
CA SER A 175 12.41 -14.20 -3.00
C SER A 175 11.46 -13.14 -3.56
N LYS A 176 11.83 -12.53 -4.70
CA LYS A 176 10.97 -11.58 -5.43
C LYS A 176 9.61 -12.17 -5.77
N THR A 177 9.57 -13.45 -6.15
CA THR A 177 8.33 -14.17 -6.44
C THR A 177 7.43 -14.29 -5.21
N ASP A 178 8.00 -14.56 -4.04
CA ASP A 178 7.22 -14.61 -2.79
C ASP A 178 6.68 -13.22 -2.42
N LEU A 179 7.48 -12.17 -2.63
CA LEU A 179 7.05 -10.79 -2.43
C LEU A 179 5.94 -10.36 -3.40
N ASP A 180 6.01 -10.76 -4.67
CA ASP A 180 4.94 -10.52 -5.66
C ASP A 180 3.62 -11.21 -5.26
N ASN A 181 3.72 -12.48 -4.83
CA ASN A 181 2.57 -13.24 -4.32
C ASN A 181 1.97 -12.56 -3.08
N GLU A 182 2.82 -11.96 -2.25
CA GLU A 182 2.39 -11.23 -1.08
C GLU A 182 1.74 -9.90 -1.42
N LEU A 183 2.28 -9.18 -2.40
CA LEU A 183 1.68 -7.97 -2.92
C LEU A 183 0.27 -8.23 -3.47
N TYR A 184 0.10 -9.33 -4.21
CA TYR A 184 -1.23 -9.72 -4.69
C TYR A 184 -2.17 -10.14 -3.54
N SER A 185 -1.66 -10.82 -2.52
CA SER A 185 -2.43 -11.14 -1.31
C SER A 185 -2.83 -9.88 -0.52
N CYS A 186 -1.95 -8.89 -0.44
CA CYS A 186 -2.19 -7.58 0.15
C CYS A 186 -3.29 -6.81 -0.60
N TYR A 187 -3.24 -6.81 -1.94
CA TYR A 187 -4.32 -6.25 -2.77
C TYR A 187 -5.68 -6.88 -2.43
N LYS A 188 -5.75 -8.21 -2.39
CA LYS A 188 -7.00 -8.91 -2.05
C LYS A 188 -7.49 -8.52 -0.65
N ARG A 189 -6.58 -8.37 0.32
CA ARG A 189 -6.91 -7.91 1.69
C ARG A 189 -7.48 -6.50 1.68
N ILE A 190 -6.90 -5.56 0.91
CA ILE A 190 -7.42 -4.19 0.74
C ILE A 190 -8.83 -4.21 0.14
N VAL A 191 -9.05 -4.98 -0.94
CA VAL A 191 -10.38 -5.06 -1.57
C VAL A 191 -11.40 -5.71 -0.65
N CYS A 192 -11.01 -6.73 0.11
CA CYS A 192 -11.89 -7.30 1.13
C CYS A 192 -12.23 -6.26 2.21
N LEU A 193 -11.27 -5.47 2.70
CA LEU A 193 -11.57 -4.43 3.68
C LEU A 193 -12.47 -3.34 3.07
N TYR A 194 -12.24 -2.94 1.82
CA TYR A 194 -13.09 -1.99 1.10
C TYR A 194 -14.54 -2.47 1.02
N SER A 195 -14.78 -3.77 0.83
CA SER A 195 -16.13 -4.32 0.73
C SER A 195 -17.00 -4.07 1.97
N VAL A 196 -16.41 -3.82 3.14
CA VAL A 196 -17.13 -3.46 4.37
C VAL A 196 -17.89 -2.13 4.23
N ILE A 197 -17.57 -1.31 3.23
CA ILE A 197 -18.31 -0.06 2.93
C ILE A 197 -19.80 -0.29 2.69
N THR A 198 -20.20 -1.50 2.29
CA THR A 198 -21.57 -1.88 1.96
C THR A 198 -22.39 -2.32 3.18
N THR A 199 -21.80 -2.40 4.37
CA THR A 199 -22.44 -3.00 5.55
C THR A 199 -22.85 -1.94 6.59
N ASP A 200 -23.50 -2.37 7.67
CA ASP A 200 -23.90 -1.49 8.79
C ASP A 200 -22.70 -0.96 9.60
N VAL A 201 -21.48 -1.47 9.37
CA VAL A 201 -20.25 -1.03 10.02
C VAL A 201 -20.04 0.48 9.86
N VAL A 202 -20.36 1.05 8.70
CA VAL A 202 -20.20 2.48 8.42
C VAL A 202 -21.27 3.36 9.08
N GLN A 203 -22.25 2.77 9.77
CA GLN A 203 -23.29 3.51 10.50
C GLN A 203 -22.95 3.65 11.99
N ASN A 204 -22.23 2.67 12.55
CA ASN A 204 -21.94 2.62 13.98
C ASN A 204 -20.54 3.17 14.30
N LYS A 205 -20.44 4.16 15.21
CA LYS A 205 -19.17 4.80 15.60
C LYS A 205 -18.12 3.82 16.14
N ASN A 206 -18.52 2.80 16.91
CA ASN A 206 -17.60 1.79 17.43
C ASN A 206 -17.10 0.86 16.32
N LYS A 207 -17.98 0.44 15.41
CA LYS A 207 -17.59 -0.38 14.26
C LYS A 207 -16.72 0.40 13.28
N LYS A 208 -16.98 1.69 13.05
CA LYS A 208 -16.08 2.61 12.32
C LYS A 208 -14.69 2.66 12.92
N LYS A 209 -14.60 2.74 14.26
CA LYS A 209 -13.32 2.69 14.97
C LYS A 209 -12.61 1.35 14.73
N GLY A 210 -13.35 0.26 14.75
CA GLY A 210 -12.87 -1.06 14.33
C GLY A 210 -12.27 -1.06 12.93
N LEU A 211 -13.01 -0.56 11.95
CA LEU A 211 -12.57 -0.46 10.55
C LEU A 211 -11.34 0.43 10.39
N PHE A 212 -11.25 1.52 11.16
CA PHE A 212 -10.08 2.38 11.21
C PHE A 212 -8.83 1.62 11.71
N LYS A 213 -8.97 0.78 12.74
CA LYS A 213 -7.87 -0.09 13.21
C LYS A 213 -7.42 -1.08 12.13
N GLU A 214 -8.37 -1.70 11.44
CA GLU A 214 -8.08 -2.63 10.34
C GLU A 214 -7.40 -1.94 9.17
N LEU A 215 -7.77 -0.68 8.87
CA LEU A 215 -7.10 0.13 7.86
C LEU A 215 -5.65 0.46 8.27
N ASN A 216 -5.42 0.85 9.53
CA ASN A 216 -4.06 1.07 10.04
C ASN A 216 -3.21 -0.21 10.02
N PHE A 217 -3.83 -1.37 10.26
CA PHE A 217 -3.14 -2.65 10.11
C PHE A 217 -2.64 -2.86 8.69
N ILE A 218 -3.51 -2.60 7.70
CA ILE A 218 -3.13 -2.71 6.30
C ILE A 218 -2.02 -1.70 5.93
N LYS A 219 -2.07 -0.47 6.45
CA LYS A 219 -1.01 0.53 6.24
C LYS A 219 0.35 0.04 6.72
N ILE A 220 0.42 -0.48 7.94
CA ILE A 220 1.67 -1.01 8.48
C ILE A 220 2.12 -2.22 7.65
N PHE A 221 1.20 -3.11 7.29
CA PHE A 221 1.51 -4.29 6.51
C PHE A 221 2.07 -3.94 5.12
N ILE A 222 1.43 -3.02 4.38
CA ILE A 222 1.94 -2.58 3.07
C ILE A 222 3.24 -1.79 3.20
N GLU A 223 3.44 -1.03 4.28
CA GLU A 223 4.70 -0.33 4.55
C GLU A 223 5.86 -1.32 4.72
N VAL A 224 5.69 -2.36 5.54
CA VAL A 224 6.67 -3.43 5.72
C VAL A 224 6.94 -4.15 4.40
N LEU A 225 5.89 -4.50 3.66
CA LEU A 225 6.02 -5.21 2.40
C LEU A 225 6.77 -4.38 1.35
N THR A 226 6.37 -3.13 1.15
CA THR A 226 7.00 -2.23 0.16
C THR A 226 8.44 -1.90 0.52
N TYR A 227 8.75 -1.73 1.80
CA TYR A 227 10.13 -1.62 2.26
C TYR A 227 10.97 -2.86 1.89
N GLN A 228 10.44 -4.07 2.11
CA GLN A 228 11.15 -5.29 1.73
C GLN A 228 11.28 -5.43 0.20
N MET A 229 10.25 -5.03 -0.56
CA MET A 229 10.30 -5.03 -2.03
C MET A 229 11.33 -4.05 -2.58
N ASP A 230 11.47 -2.88 -1.95
CA ASP A 230 12.52 -1.91 -2.27
C ASP A 230 13.91 -2.44 -1.89
N ALA A 231 14.03 -3.17 -0.77
CA ALA A 231 15.28 -3.83 -0.38
C ALA A 231 15.71 -4.90 -1.40
N GLU A 232 14.76 -5.53 -2.09
CA GLU A 232 15.00 -6.47 -3.18
C GLU A 232 15.01 -5.81 -4.57
N ASN A 233 14.93 -4.47 -4.66
CA ASN A 233 14.87 -3.71 -5.91
C ASN A 233 13.72 -4.09 -6.86
N VAL A 234 12.63 -4.67 -6.36
CA VAL A 234 11.53 -5.20 -7.21
C VAL A 234 11.00 -4.14 -8.18
N ARG A 235 10.81 -2.91 -7.69
CA ARG A 235 10.25 -1.83 -8.51
C ARG A 235 11.20 -1.34 -9.59
N ILE A 236 12.49 -1.25 -9.27
CA ILE A 236 13.53 -0.85 -10.23
C ILE A 236 13.66 -1.91 -11.32
N ASP A 237 13.68 -3.19 -10.94
CA ASP A 237 13.76 -4.29 -11.90
C ASP A 237 12.55 -4.34 -12.83
N ASN A 238 11.34 -4.17 -12.29
CA ASN A 238 10.11 -4.10 -13.09
C ASN A 238 10.19 -2.93 -14.09
N PHE A 239 10.63 -1.75 -13.63
CA PHE A 239 10.81 -0.57 -14.47
C PHE A 239 11.83 -0.80 -15.59
N ILE A 240 13.01 -1.34 -15.28
CA ILE A 240 14.06 -1.63 -16.27
C ILE A 240 13.60 -2.71 -17.25
N SER A 241 12.94 -3.77 -16.77
CA SER A 241 12.41 -4.83 -17.63
C SER A 241 11.39 -4.29 -18.62
N ASP A 242 10.45 -3.45 -18.17
CA ASP A 242 9.48 -2.80 -19.05
C ASP A 242 10.17 -1.85 -20.03
N LEU A 243 11.16 -1.11 -19.56
CA LEU A 243 11.95 -0.22 -20.39
C LEU A 243 12.64 -0.98 -21.54
N ILE A 244 13.32 -2.08 -21.24
CA ILE A 244 14.02 -2.89 -22.24
C ILE A 244 13.03 -3.52 -23.23
N LYS A 245 11.89 -4.03 -22.75
CA LYS A 245 10.89 -4.72 -23.58
C LYS A 245 10.22 -3.78 -24.59
N HIS A 246 9.96 -2.54 -24.19
CA HIS A 246 9.21 -1.57 -25.02
C HIS A 246 10.11 -0.71 -25.88
N TYR A 247 11.40 -0.68 -25.59
CA TYR A 247 12.40 -0.03 -26.43
C TYR A 247 12.40 -0.55 -27.88
N PRO A 248 12.58 0.31 -28.91
CA PRO A 248 12.66 1.78 -28.88
C PRO A 248 11.29 2.46 -29.05
N ARG A 249 10.18 1.71 -28.91
CA ARG A 249 8.83 2.27 -29.07
C ARG A 249 8.57 3.26 -27.94
N THR A 250 8.17 4.48 -28.30
CA THR A 250 8.01 5.63 -27.39
C THR A 250 6.85 5.52 -26.41
N SER A 251 6.05 4.45 -26.48
CA SER A 251 4.87 4.25 -25.63
C SER A 251 5.19 3.44 -24.36
N PHE A 252 6.04 3.98 -23.50
CA PHE A 252 6.27 3.43 -22.16
C PHE A 252 5.03 3.63 -21.27
N GLY A 253 4.65 2.60 -20.50
CA GLY A 253 3.58 2.71 -19.48
C GLY A 253 2.13 2.68 -19.98
N SER A 254 1.87 2.24 -21.21
CA SER A 254 0.53 2.23 -21.83
C SER A 254 -0.20 0.87 -21.81
N GLU A 255 0.42 -0.19 -21.27
CA GLU A 255 -0.09 -1.58 -21.46
C GLU A 255 -1.40 -1.91 -20.68
N SER A 256 -1.82 -1.13 -19.67
CA SER A 256 -3.15 -1.34 -19.04
C SER A 256 -3.93 -0.05 -18.83
N SER A 257 -5.04 0.14 -19.54
CA SER A 257 -5.99 1.22 -19.28
C SER A 257 -6.69 1.11 -17.91
N LYS A 258 -6.67 -0.07 -17.28
CA LYS A 258 -7.32 -0.34 -16.00
C LYS A 258 -6.33 -0.26 -14.83
N ARG A 259 -6.51 0.75 -13.98
CA ARG A 259 -5.74 0.95 -12.73
C ARG A 259 -6.33 0.07 -11.63
N LEU A 260 -5.52 -0.34 -10.65
CA LEU A 260 -6.03 -1.09 -9.49
C LEU A 260 -7.13 -0.34 -8.74
N ARG A 261 -6.99 0.99 -8.61
CA ARG A 261 -8.00 1.84 -7.96
C ARG A 261 -9.36 1.86 -8.66
N ASP A 262 -9.46 1.44 -9.93
CA ASP A 262 -10.74 1.44 -10.65
C ASP A 262 -11.75 0.47 -10.00
N VAL A 263 -11.28 -0.46 -9.17
CA VAL A 263 -12.14 -1.32 -8.33
C VAL A 263 -13.10 -0.53 -7.45
N VAL A 264 -12.70 0.65 -6.95
CA VAL A 264 -13.57 1.46 -6.08
C VAL A 264 -14.62 2.26 -6.85
N MET A 265 -14.56 2.24 -8.19
CA MET A 265 -15.56 2.86 -9.06
C MET A 265 -16.64 1.87 -9.50
N MET A 266 -16.46 0.58 -9.18
CA MET A 266 -17.51 -0.43 -9.40
C MET A 266 -18.70 -0.16 -8.47
N PRO A 267 -19.93 -0.53 -8.87
CA PRO A 267 -21.09 -0.38 -7.99
C PRO A 267 -20.91 -1.16 -6.69
N GLU A 268 -21.32 -0.56 -5.56
CA GLU A 268 -21.15 -1.14 -4.22
C GLU A 268 -21.79 -2.54 -4.10
N GLU A 269 -22.89 -2.79 -4.81
CA GLU A 269 -23.60 -4.07 -4.84
C GLU A 269 -22.70 -5.27 -5.20
N TYR A 270 -21.67 -5.06 -6.02
CA TYR A 270 -20.71 -6.11 -6.38
C TYR A 270 -19.88 -6.60 -5.18
N PHE A 271 -19.84 -5.83 -4.11
CA PHE A 271 -19.07 -6.13 -2.91
C PHE A 271 -19.92 -6.61 -1.75
N ALA A 272 -21.26 -6.53 -1.82
CA ALA A 272 -22.15 -6.77 -0.68
C ALA A 272 -21.89 -8.12 0.02
N GLY A 273 -21.91 -9.22 -0.74
CA GLY A 273 -21.65 -10.55 -0.18
C GLY A 273 -20.22 -10.72 0.36
N LEU A 274 -19.23 -10.01 -0.19
CA LEU A 274 -17.87 -10.01 0.37
C LEU A 274 -17.84 -9.20 1.68
N GLY A 275 -18.50 -8.04 1.70
CA GLY A 275 -18.60 -7.15 2.84
C GLY A 275 -19.18 -7.83 4.07
N ASP A 276 -20.29 -8.56 3.90
CA ASP A 276 -20.92 -9.32 4.98
C ASP A 276 -19.98 -10.39 5.53
N ASN A 277 -19.26 -11.12 4.66
CA ASN A 277 -18.30 -12.12 5.10
C ASN A 277 -17.14 -11.50 5.90
N VAL A 278 -16.66 -10.31 5.51
CA VAL A 278 -15.60 -9.61 6.22
C VAL A 278 -16.09 -9.06 7.57
N ALA A 279 -17.25 -8.38 7.57
CA ALA A 279 -17.84 -7.81 8.78
C ALA A 279 -18.13 -8.88 9.84
N ASN A 280 -18.56 -10.07 9.41
CA ASN A 280 -18.88 -11.19 10.30
C ASN A 280 -17.66 -11.99 10.78
N CYS A 281 -16.43 -11.67 10.37
CA CYS A 281 -15.25 -12.45 10.75
C CYS A 281 -14.18 -11.65 11.51
N LEU A 282 -14.10 -10.33 11.33
CA LEU A 282 -13.14 -9.48 12.02
C LEU A 282 -13.68 -9.03 13.37
N ILE A 283 -12.98 -9.39 14.46
CA ILE A 283 -13.41 -9.05 15.84
C ILE A 283 -13.57 -7.54 16.04
N ASN A 284 -12.73 -6.73 15.40
CA ASN A 284 -12.83 -5.27 15.49
C ASN A 284 -14.14 -4.72 14.91
N LEU A 285 -14.84 -5.45 14.04
CA LEU A 285 -16.05 -5.01 13.35
C LEU A 285 -17.36 -5.49 13.99
N LEU A 286 -17.27 -6.35 15.02
CA LEU A 286 -18.40 -6.86 15.79
C LEU A 286 -18.83 -5.84 16.86
#